data_AF-A0A971N6S7-F1
#
_entry.id   AF-A0A971N6S7-F1
#
_cell.length_a   1.000
_cell.length_b   1.000
_cell.length_c   1.000
_cell.angle_alpha   90.00
_cell.angle_beta   90.00
_cell.angle_gamma   90.00
#
_symmetry.space_group_name_H-M   'P 1'
#
loop_
_entity.id
_entity.type
_entity.pdbx_description
1 polymer ?
#
loop_
_entity_poly.entity_id
_entity_poly.type
_entity_poly.pdbx_seq_one_letter_code
_entity_poly.pdbx_strand_id
1 'polypeptide(L)'
;MTIFAFSLSDTFDTIGTFIGTGRRSGIFSAEDEKMMHSSSGFKSKMDRALFADAIATSIGALFGTSNTTTYVESAAGISAGGRTGLTSVVTALLFIACIFLAPVAGIVPAAATAPALIVVGILMLASFKEIKWDDLEEAIPAFFAGIFMAFCYSISYGIATGFIFYLVVKICKRELKTVHPILLVSTLLFILNFIIQARIG
;
A
#
# COMPACT_ATOMS: atom_id res chain seq x y z
N MET A 1 -4.04 -3.60 -20.54
CA MET A 1 -3.95 -4.60 -19.45
C MET A 1 -2.96 -4.18 -18.35
N THR A 2 -1.79 -3.64 -18.69
CA THR A 2 -0.81 -3.11 -17.73
C THR A 2 -1.38 -2.02 -16.84
N ILE A 3 -2.18 -1.10 -17.40
CA ILE A 3 -2.89 -0.06 -16.63
C ILE A 3 -3.80 -0.68 -15.56
N PHE A 4 -4.48 -1.78 -15.87
CA PHE A 4 -5.34 -2.48 -14.91
C PHE A 4 -4.53 -3.15 -13.80
N ALA A 5 -3.47 -3.88 -14.15
CA ALA A 5 -2.58 -4.52 -13.17
C ALA A 5 -1.88 -3.48 -12.28
N PHE A 6 -1.44 -2.35 -12.85
CA PHE A 6 -0.80 -1.26 -12.14
C PHE A 6 -1.79 -0.52 -11.23
N SER A 7 -3.00 -0.21 -11.72
CA SER A 7 -4.05 0.43 -10.92
C SER A 7 -4.51 -0.44 -9.76
N LEU A 8 -4.66 -1.75 -9.99
CA LEU A 8 -5.06 -2.68 -8.94
C LEU A 8 -3.93 -2.90 -7.93
N SER A 9 -2.68 -3.05 -8.39
CA SER A 9 -1.49 -3.08 -7.54
C SER A 9 -1.36 -1.82 -6.69
N ASP A 10 -1.58 -0.64 -7.28
CA ASP A 10 -1.52 0.66 -6.61
C ASP A 10 -2.61 0.78 -5.55
N THR A 11 -3.84 0.40 -5.88
CA THR A 11 -4.95 0.38 -4.92
C THR A 11 -4.60 -0.49 -3.71
N PHE A 12 -4.02 -1.67 -3.93
CA PHE A 12 -3.63 -2.57 -2.83
C PHE A 12 -2.40 -2.07 -2.06
N ASP A 13 -1.43 -1.45 -2.72
CA ASP A 13 -0.27 -0.85 -2.07
C ASP A 13 -0.69 0.31 -1.16
N THR A 14 -1.56 1.20 -1.65
CA THR A 14 -2.06 2.30 -0.84
C THR A 14 -2.92 1.81 0.31
N ILE A 15 -3.84 0.86 0.10
CA ILE A 15 -4.63 0.27 1.18
C ILE A 15 -3.70 -0.38 2.23
N GLY A 16 -2.72 -1.18 1.79
CA GLY A 16 -1.80 -1.89 2.69
C GLY A 16 -0.92 -0.94 3.50
N THR A 17 -0.32 0.04 2.82
CA THR A 17 0.51 1.07 3.46
C THR A 17 -0.32 1.95 4.37
N PHE A 18 -1.53 2.32 3.99
CA PHE A 18 -2.44 3.13 4.80
C PHE A 18 -2.85 2.41 6.09
N ILE A 19 -3.28 1.15 5.99
CA ILE A 19 -3.66 0.33 7.13
C ILE A 19 -2.45 0.09 8.04
N GLY A 20 -1.30 -0.28 7.46
CA GLY A 20 -0.07 -0.53 8.22
C GLY A 20 0.43 0.74 8.94
N THR A 21 0.44 1.88 8.26
CA THR A 21 0.84 3.17 8.83
C THR A 21 -0.12 3.61 9.92
N GLY A 22 -1.43 3.46 9.70
CA GLY A 22 -2.44 3.88 10.66
C GLY A 22 -2.53 2.99 11.91
N ARG A 23 -2.25 1.69 11.78
CA ARG A 23 -2.04 0.77 12.93
C ARG A 23 -0.81 1.18 13.73
N ARG A 24 0.31 1.45 13.04
CA ARG A 24 1.57 1.88 13.67
C ARG A 24 1.46 3.25 14.37
N SER A 25 0.70 4.18 13.79
CA SER A 25 0.51 5.53 14.33
C SER A 25 -0.60 5.60 15.39
N GLY A 26 -1.38 4.51 15.57
CA GLY A 26 -2.52 4.45 16.49
C GLY A 26 -3.68 5.38 16.11
N ILE A 27 -3.78 5.78 14.83
CA ILE A 27 -4.88 6.65 14.34
C ILE A 27 -6.17 5.84 14.15
N PHE A 28 -6.05 4.57 13.76
CA PHE A 28 -7.19 3.66 13.62
C PHE A 28 -7.31 2.82 14.89
N SER A 29 -8.44 2.94 15.59
CA SER A 29 -8.78 2.03 16.70
C SER A 29 -9.22 0.69 16.14
N ALA A 30 -9.05 -0.40 16.91
CA ALA A 30 -9.59 -1.73 16.56
C ALA A 30 -11.12 -1.71 16.35
N GLU A 31 -11.80 -0.69 16.89
CA GLU A 31 -13.22 -0.41 16.64
C GLU A 31 -13.49 0.22 15.27
N ASP A 32 -12.61 1.11 14.78
CA ASP A 32 -12.73 1.69 13.43
C ASP A 32 -12.50 0.63 12.34
N GLU A 33 -11.61 -0.34 12.61
CA GLU A 33 -11.32 -1.51 11.75
C GLU A 33 -12.54 -2.47 11.72
N LYS A 34 -13.18 -2.71 12.89
CA LYS A 34 -14.45 -3.47 12.97
C LYS A 34 -15.63 -2.74 12.33
N MET A 35 -15.71 -1.41 12.42
CA MET A 35 -16.77 -0.62 11.81
C MET A 35 -16.70 -0.66 10.28
N MET A 36 -15.51 -0.81 9.68
CA MET A 36 -15.37 -1.06 8.24
C MET A 36 -16.02 -2.39 7.81
N HIS A 37 -15.90 -3.44 8.64
CA HIS A 37 -16.48 -4.75 8.35
C HIS A 37 -17.99 -4.87 8.67
N SER A 38 -18.53 -4.00 9.54
CA SER A 38 -19.89 -4.13 10.08
C SER A 38 -20.87 -3.02 9.67
N SER A 39 -20.40 -1.89 9.14
CA SER A 39 -21.25 -0.77 8.74
C SER A 39 -21.32 -0.64 7.22
N SER A 40 -22.52 -0.72 6.65
CA SER A 40 -22.76 -0.34 5.26
C SER A 40 -22.84 1.19 5.15
N GLY A 41 -21.77 1.81 4.67
CA GLY A 41 -21.75 3.21 4.26
C GLY A 41 -20.47 3.97 4.62
N PHE A 42 -20.37 5.19 4.10
CA PHE A 42 -19.23 6.11 4.22
C PHE A 42 -19.08 6.73 5.62
N LYS A 43 -19.04 5.89 6.66
CA LYS A 43 -19.09 6.31 8.06
C LYS A 43 -17.80 6.01 8.83
N SER A 44 -16.94 5.12 8.36
CA SER A 44 -15.64 4.91 8.98
C SER A 44 -14.66 6.03 8.58
N LYS A 45 -13.76 6.40 9.50
CA LYS A 45 -12.61 7.24 9.18
C LYS A 45 -11.74 6.62 8.08
N MET A 46 -11.74 5.29 7.98
CA MET A 46 -11.00 4.54 6.98
C MET A 46 -11.60 4.74 5.57
N ASP A 47 -12.93 4.69 5.42
CA ASP A 47 -13.59 4.91 4.12
C ASP A 47 -13.35 6.32 3.58
N ARG A 48 -13.43 7.32 4.48
CA ARG A 48 -13.20 8.73 4.14
C ARG A 48 -11.76 8.96 3.68
N ALA A 49 -10.81 8.29 4.31
CA ALA A 49 -9.41 8.44 3.98
C ALA A 49 -9.03 7.70 2.69
N LEU A 50 -9.55 6.49 2.47
CA LEU A 50 -9.39 5.78 1.19
C LEU A 50 -10.00 6.54 0.01
N PHE A 51 -11.13 7.21 0.23
CA PHE A 51 -11.72 8.06 -0.80
C PHE A 51 -10.93 9.35 -1.04
N ALA A 52 -10.39 9.96 0.02
CA ALA A 52 -9.50 11.10 -0.11
C ALA A 52 -8.23 10.74 -0.90
N ASP A 53 -7.67 9.56 -0.65
CA ASP A 53 -6.55 9.01 -1.41
C ASP A 53 -6.89 8.77 -2.88
N ALA A 54 -8.03 8.13 -3.18
CA ALA A 54 -8.49 7.92 -4.55
C ALA A 54 -8.69 9.23 -5.33
N ILE A 55 -9.22 10.28 -4.67
CA ILE A 55 -9.34 11.62 -5.25
C ILE A 55 -7.96 12.24 -5.47
N ALA A 56 -7.07 12.17 -4.49
CA ALA A 56 -5.71 12.71 -4.58
C ALA A 56 -4.94 12.07 -5.74
N THR A 57 -5.00 10.75 -5.87
CA THR A 57 -4.36 9.99 -6.94
C THR A 57 -4.96 10.32 -8.30
N SER A 58 -6.29 10.46 -8.39
CA SER A 58 -6.95 10.85 -9.65
C SER A 58 -6.57 12.27 -10.10
N ILE A 59 -6.51 13.21 -9.15
CA ILE A 59 -6.08 14.58 -9.43
C ILE A 59 -4.58 14.61 -9.77
N GLY A 60 -3.73 13.90 -9.03
CA GLY A 60 -2.29 13.79 -9.30
C GLY A 60 -2.00 13.23 -10.70
N ALA A 61 -2.72 12.19 -11.10
CA ALA A 61 -2.63 11.63 -12.44
C ALA A 61 -3.00 12.63 -13.55
N LEU A 62 -4.00 13.51 -13.32
CA LEU A 62 -4.34 14.59 -14.26
C LEU A 62 -3.23 15.64 -14.40
N PHE A 63 -2.48 15.90 -13.32
CA PHE A 63 -1.30 16.77 -13.33
C PHE A 63 -0.01 16.06 -13.77
N GLY A 64 -0.08 14.78 -14.16
CA GLY A 64 1.04 14.00 -14.67
C GLY A 64 2.04 13.53 -13.61
N THR A 65 1.66 13.56 -12.32
CA THR A 65 2.50 13.04 -11.24
C THR A 65 2.29 11.54 -11.05
N SER A 66 3.30 10.84 -10.52
CA SER A 66 3.13 9.46 -10.05
C SER A 66 2.09 9.38 -8.92
N ASN A 67 1.61 8.17 -8.63
CA ASN A 67 0.56 7.93 -7.63
C ASN A 67 0.94 8.53 -6.27
N THR A 68 0.01 9.28 -5.68
CA THR A 68 0.17 9.84 -4.34
C THR A 68 -0.20 8.76 -3.33
N THR A 69 0.74 8.38 -2.47
CA THR A 69 0.51 7.36 -1.44
C THR A 69 0.79 7.92 -0.04
N THR A 70 0.28 7.22 0.97
CA THR A 70 0.50 7.58 2.37
C THR A 70 1.93 7.24 2.79
N TYR A 71 2.68 8.22 3.28
CA TYR A 71 4.08 8.03 3.70
C TYR A 71 4.17 7.44 5.11
N VAL A 72 4.99 6.40 5.28
CA VAL A 72 5.25 5.75 6.58
C VAL A 72 5.92 6.71 7.56
N GLU A 73 6.71 7.65 7.05
CA GLU A 73 7.35 8.73 7.81
C GLU A 73 6.32 9.67 8.43
N SER A 74 5.14 9.81 7.80
CA SER A 74 4.04 10.59 8.38
C SER A 74 3.54 9.96 9.69
N ALA A 75 3.64 8.63 9.88
CA ALA A 75 3.31 8.02 11.16
C ALA A 75 4.20 8.53 12.29
N ALA A 76 5.48 8.80 12.05
CA ALA A 76 6.36 9.37 13.08
C ALA A 76 5.91 10.79 13.46
N GLY A 77 5.49 11.61 12.48
CA GLY A 77 4.93 12.93 12.73
C GLY A 77 3.60 12.90 13.50
N ILE A 78 2.76 11.92 13.21
CA ILE A 78 1.51 11.65 13.93
C ILE A 78 1.80 11.22 15.38
N SER A 79 2.75 10.31 15.58
CA SER A 79 3.16 9.82 16.90
C SER A 79 3.80 10.92 17.75
N ALA A 80 4.47 11.90 17.13
CA ALA A 80 5.02 13.08 17.79
C ALA A 80 3.96 14.13 18.22
N GLY A 81 2.67 13.89 17.92
CA GLY A 81 1.56 14.76 18.33
C GLY A 81 0.84 15.46 17.18
N GLY A 82 1.26 15.23 15.93
CA GLY A 82 0.59 15.74 14.71
C GLY A 82 -0.72 15.02 14.40
N ARG A 83 -1.68 15.03 15.33
CA ARG A 83 -2.99 14.37 15.20
C ARG A 83 -4.09 15.27 14.63
N THR A 84 -3.81 16.55 14.43
CA THR A 84 -4.76 17.52 13.89
C THR A 84 -4.55 17.69 12.38
N GLY A 85 -5.63 17.85 11.60
CA GLY A 85 -5.51 18.10 10.15
C GLY A 85 -4.74 19.38 9.79
N LEU A 86 -4.54 20.28 10.77
CA LEU A 86 -3.79 21.52 10.59
C LEU A 86 -2.30 21.26 10.31
N THR A 87 -1.68 20.23 10.90
CA THR A 87 -0.29 19.88 10.61
C THR A 87 -0.12 19.41 9.17
N SER A 88 -1.07 18.63 8.65
CA SER A 88 -1.08 18.19 7.26
C SER A 88 -1.25 19.37 6.28
N VAL A 89 -2.13 20.33 6.59
CA VAL A 89 -2.34 21.52 5.75
C VAL A 89 -1.10 22.42 5.73
N VAL A 90 -0.49 22.67 6.89
CA VAL A 90 0.74 23.46 6.98
C VAL A 90 1.87 22.78 6.21
N THR A 91 2.00 21.46 6.33
CA THR A 91 3.00 20.68 5.59
C THR A 91 2.77 20.79 4.08
N ALA A 92 1.51 20.66 3.60
CA ALA A 92 1.18 20.81 2.20
C ALA A 92 1.50 22.22 1.65
N LEU A 93 1.20 23.29 2.41
CA LEU A 93 1.56 24.66 2.05
C LEU A 93 3.07 24.87 1.99
N LEU A 94 3.82 24.30 2.93
CA LEU A 94 5.29 24.33 2.91
C LEU A 94 5.84 23.56 1.71
N PHE A 95 5.26 22.42 1.33
CA PHE A 95 5.64 21.69 0.12
C PHE A 95 5.38 22.50 -1.16
N ILE A 96 4.27 23.24 -1.23
CA ILE A 96 4.00 24.16 -2.35
C ILE A 96 5.06 25.27 -2.41
N ALA A 97 5.42 25.86 -1.26
CA ALA A 97 6.50 26.84 -1.19
C ALA A 97 7.86 26.23 -1.60
N CYS A 98 8.10 24.96 -1.24
CA CYS A 98 9.30 24.23 -1.65
C CYS A 98 9.40 23.98 -3.16
N ILE A 99 8.31 24.05 -3.94
CA ILE A 99 8.39 23.94 -5.42
C ILE A 99 9.30 25.03 -6.01
N PHE A 100 9.29 26.23 -5.43
CA PHE A 100 10.20 27.31 -5.83
C PHE A 100 11.65 27.07 -5.42
N LEU A 101 11.88 26.27 -4.37
CA LEU A 101 13.21 25.86 -3.89
C LEU A 101 13.65 24.49 -4.45
N ALA A 102 12.77 23.77 -5.17
CA ALA A 102 13.05 22.49 -5.80
C ALA A 102 14.35 22.48 -6.65
N PRO A 103 14.67 23.52 -7.45
CA PRO A 103 15.94 23.56 -8.17
C PRO A 103 17.18 23.62 -7.25
N VAL A 104 17.04 24.10 -6.01
CA VAL A 104 18.12 24.08 -5.00
C VAL A 104 18.21 22.70 -4.32
N ALA A 105 17.08 22.04 -4.10
CA ALA A 105 17.04 20.68 -3.55
C ALA A 105 17.66 19.64 -4.51
N GLY A 106 17.54 19.84 -5.83
CA GLY A 106 18.16 18.98 -6.85
C GLY A 106 19.70 19.04 -6.90
N ILE A 107 20.33 20.00 -6.21
CA ILE A 107 21.80 20.09 -6.08
C ILE A 107 22.33 19.10 -5.04
N VAL A 108 21.44 18.57 -4.17
CA VAL A 108 21.83 17.59 -3.15
C VAL A 108 22.22 16.27 -3.81
N PRO A 109 23.47 15.78 -3.62
CA PRO A 109 23.89 14.52 -4.20
C PRO A 109 23.04 13.35 -3.73
N ALA A 110 22.74 12.40 -4.62
CA ALA A 110 22.02 11.17 -4.26
C ALA A 110 22.72 10.36 -3.14
N ALA A 111 24.04 10.54 -2.98
CA ALA A 111 24.81 9.96 -1.88
C ALA A 111 24.37 10.47 -0.49
N ALA A 112 23.80 11.67 -0.39
CA ALA A 112 23.30 12.24 0.86
C ALA A 112 21.86 11.80 1.18
N THR A 113 21.05 11.49 0.16
CA THR A 113 19.67 11.02 0.34
C THR A 113 19.56 9.50 0.49
N ALA A 114 20.52 8.74 -0.06
CA ALA A 114 20.54 7.28 0.01
C ALA A 114 20.47 6.71 1.45
N PRO A 115 21.22 7.23 2.46
CA PRO A 115 21.13 6.72 3.83
C PRO A 115 19.74 6.91 4.44
N ALA A 116 19.08 8.04 4.15
CA ALA A 116 17.73 8.30 4.60
C ALA A 116 16.74 7.29 3.99
N LEU A 117 16.82 7.04 2.69
CA LEU A 117 15.99 6.05 2.00
C LEU A 117 16.21 4.62 2.53
N ILE A 118 17.44 4.26 2.88
CA ILE A 118 17.75 2.96 3.50
C ILE A 118 17.06 2.84 4.86
N VAL A 119 17.14 3.87 5.70
CA VAL A 119 16.47 3.88 7.02
C VAL A 119 14.96 3.78 6.87
N VAL A 120 14.37 4.49 5.92
CA VAL A 120 12.93 4.38 5.59
C VAL A 120 12.57 2.95 5.20
N GLY A 121 13.35 2.32 4.31
CA GLY A 121 13.15 0.91 3.94
C GLY A 121 13.21 -0.05 5.14
N ILE A 122 14.16 0.15 6.05
CA ILE A 122 14.25 -0.63 7.30
C ILE A 122 13.00 -0.44 8.17
N LEU A 123 12.47 0.78 8.25
CA LEU A 123 11.23 1.06 8.99
C LEU A 123 10.02 0.39 8.34
N MET A 124 9.95 0.29 7.01
CA MET A 124 8.88 -0.42 6.31
C MET A 124 8.94 -1.94 6.52
N LEU A 125 10.16 -2.51 6.62
CA LEU A 125 10.34 -3.93 6.96
C LEU A 125 9.84 -4.28 8.36
N ALA A 126 9.74 -3.32 9.29
CA ALA A 126 9.19 -3.57 10.62
C ALA A 126 7.74 -4.11 10.57
N SER A 127 6.97 -3.78 9.53
CA SER A 127 5.61 -4.30 9.32
C SER A 127 5.58 -5.81 9.09
N PHE A 128 6.67 -6.43 8.63
CA PHE A 128 6.77 -7.89 8.52
C PHE A 128 6.68 -8.59 9.88
N LYS A 129 6.99 -7.89 10.98
CA LYS A 129 6.84 -8.45 12.34
C LYS A 129 5.38 -8.66 12.74
N GLU A 130 4.44 -7.91 12.16
CA GLU A 130 3.01 -8.06 12.48
C GLU A 130 2.36 -9.27 11.80
N ILE A 131 3.05 -9.91 10.85
CA ILE A 131 2.56 -11.12 10.17
C ILE A 131 2.57 -12.28 11.16
N LYS A 132 1.48 -13.05 11.22
CA LYS A 132 1.42 -14.28 12.03
C LYS A 132 2.21 -15.39 11.36
N TRP A 133 3.52 -15.43 11.60
CA TRP A 133 4.42 -16.46 11.06
C TRP A 133 4.07 -17.87 11.52
N ASP A 134 3.37 -18.02 12.64
CA ASP A 134 2.89 -19.31 13.15
C ASP A 134 1.71 -19.87 12.34
N ASP A 135 0.97 -19.03 11.61
CA ASP A 135 -0.12 -19.47 10.74
C ASP A 135 0.36 -19.57 9.29
N LEU A 136 0.48 -20.80 8.79
CA LEU A 136 0.87 -21.08 7.41
C LEU A 136 -0.07 -20.45 6.37
N GLU A 137 -1.31 -20.11 6.74
CA GLU A 137 -2.23 -19.38 5.86
C GLU A 137 -1.78 -17.96 5.56
N GLU A 138 -1.19 -17.28 6.54
CA GLU A 138 -0.70 -15.90 6.40
C GLU A 138 0.80 -15.90 6.02
N ALA A 139 1.59 -16.83 6.55
CA ALA A 139 3.03 -16.89 6.38
C ALA A 139 3.47 -17.26 4.95
N ILE A 140 2.87 -18.28 4.34
CA ILE A 140 3.25 -18.74 2.99
C ILE A 140 3.02 -17.62 1.94
N PRO A 141 1.83 -16.99 1.87
CA PRO A 141 1.57 -15.95 0.88
C PRO A 141 2.44 -14.71 1.10
N ALA A 142 2.66 -14.30 2.36
CA ALA A 142 3.49 -13.14 2.66
C ALA A 142 4.96 -13.36 2.30
N PHE A 143 5.49 -14.57 2.55
CA PHE A 143 6.85 -14.94 2.17
C PHE A 143 7.06 -14.88 0.65
N PHE A 144 6.16 -15.52 -0.12
CA PHE A 144 6.25 -15.50 -1.57
C PHE A 144 6.01 -14.11 -2.16
N ALA A 145 5.08 -13.32 -1.59
CA ALA A 145 4.85 -11.94 -2.02
C ALA A 145 6.12 -11.09 -1.91
N GLY A 146 6.79 -11.11 -0.75
CA GLY A 146 8.01 -10.33 -0.52
C GLY A 146 9.18 -10.77 -1.40
N ILE A 147 9.38 -12.09 -1.55
CA ILE A 147 10.46 -12.63 -2.38
C ILE A 147 10.26 -12.31 -3.85
N PHE A 148 9.06 -12.53 -4.40
CA PHE A 148 8.79 -12.22 -5.80
C PHE A 148 8.81 -10.71 -6.06
N MET A 149 8.40 -9.89 -5.10
CA MET A 149 8.54 -8.44 -5.20
C MET A 149 10.01 -8.02 -5.37
N ALA A 150 10.92 -8.59 -4.56
CA ALA A 150 12.34 -8.31 -4.62
C ALA A 150 13.00 -8.86 -5.90
N PHE A 151 12.70 -10.10 -6.29
CA PHE A 151 13.31 -10.73 -7.47
C PHE A 151 12.80 -10.14 -8.79
N CYS A 152 11.51 -9.81 -8.88
CA CYS A 152 10.92 -9.27 -10.09
C CYS A 152 11.05 -7.74 -10.21
N TYR A 153 11.64 -7.06 -9.22
CA TYR A 153 11.73 -5.60 -9.12
C TYR A 153 10.38 -4.90 -9.40
N SER A 154 9.28 -5.55 -9.01
CA SER A 154 7.92 -5.12 -9.34
C SER A 154 6.99 -5.44 -8.19
N ILE A 155 6.43 -4.38 -7.62
CA ILE A 155 5.40 -4.45 -6.58
C ILE A 155 4.19 -5.21 -7.10
N SER A 156 3.80 -4.97 -8.35
CA SER A 156 2.64 -5.62 -8.97
C SER A 156 2.79 -7.13 -9.08
N TYR A 157 3.97 -7.64 -9.47
CA TYR A 157 4.21 -9.08 -9.52
C TYR A 157 4.30 -9.70 -8.12
N GLY A 158 4.87 -8.98 -7.15
CA GLY A 158 4.87 -9.42 -5.75
C GLY A 158 3.48 -9.58 -5.16
N ILE A 159 2.62 -8.56 -5.31
CA ILE A 159 1.22 -8.59 -4.85
C ILE A 159 0.43 -9.69 -5.56
N ALA A 160 0.59 -9.81 -6.89
CA ALA A 160 -0.10 -10.85 -7.66
C ALA A 160 0.28 -12.26 -7.17
N THR A 161 1.57 -12.53 -6.98
CA THR A 161 2.05 -13.81 -6.45
C THR A 161 1.54 -14.05 -5.03
N GLY A 162 1.53 -13.03 -4.17
CA GLY A 162 0.92 -13.12 -2.84
C GLY A 162 -0.53 -13.58 -2.86
N PHE A 163 -1.36 -12.99 -3.72
CA PHE A 163 -2.76 -13.39 -3.86
C PHE A 163 -2.93 -14.80 -4.44
N ILE A 164 -2.11 -15.18 -5.41
CA ILE A 164 -2.12 -16.54 -5.98
C ILE A 164 -1.80 -17.57 -4.88
N PHE A 165 -0.73 -17.36 -4.12
CA PHE A 165 -0.35 -18.29 -3.05
C PHE A 165 -1.37 -18.29 -1.91
N TYR A 166 -1.99 -17.16 -1.58
CA TYR A 166 -3.08 -17.11 -0.59
C TYR A 166 -4.26 -17.99 -1.01
N LEU A 167 -4.66 -17.92 -2.29
CA LEU A 167 -5.69 -18.78 -2.83
C LEU A 167 -5.29 -20.25 -2.87
N VAL A 168 -4.07 -20.56 -3.28
CA VAL A 168 -3.55 -21.94 -3.28
C VAL A 168 -3.61 -22.55 -1.88
N VAL A 169 -3.18 -21.81 -0.85
CA VAL A 169 -3.22 -22.29 0.54
C VAL A 169 -4.67 -22.48 1.00
N LYS A 170 -5.58 -21.54 0.71
CA LYS A 170 -7.02 -21.69 1.03
C LYS A 170 -7.70 -22.83 0.27
N ILE A 171 -7.29 -23.12 -0.97
CA ILE A 171 -7.73 -24.29 -1.74
C ILE A 171 -7.25 -25.58 -1.05
N CYS A 172 -5.97 -25.65 -0.67
CA CYS A 172 -5.40 -26.80 0.02
C CYS A 172 -6.09 -27.08 1.36
N LYS A 173 -6.49 -26.04 2.11
CA LYS A 173 -7.25 -26.17 3.36
C LYS A 173 -8.76 -26.40 3.15
N ARG A 174 -9.24 -26.42 1.90
CA ARG A 174 -10.66 -26.55 1.51
C ARG A 174 -11.58 -25.45 2.05
N GLU A 175 -11.03 -24.29 2.39
CA GLU A 175 -11.76 -23.15 2.95
C GLU A 175 -12.04 -22.07 1.89
N LEU A 176 -12.44 -22.47 0.69
CA LEU A 176 -12.69 -21.53 -0.41
C LEU A 176 -13.85 -20.56 -0.14
N LYS A 177 -14.77 -20.94 0.78
CA LYS A 177 -15.95 -20.12 1.12
C LYS A 177 -15.63 -18.92 2.03
N THR A 178 -14.46 -18.90 2.68
CA THR A 178 -14.05 -17.77 3.55
C THR A 178 -13.32 -16.69 2.77
N VAL A 179 -12.95 -16.93 1.51
CA VAL A 179 -12.24 -15.96 0.68
C VAL A 179 -13.23 -14.97 0.09
N HIS A 180 -12.97 -13.67 0.30
CA HIS A 180 -13.81 -12.62 -0.25
C HIS A 180 -13.84 -12.70 -1.80
N PRO A 181 -15.00 -12.60 -2.46
CA PRO A 181 -15.11 -12.76 -3.91
C PRO A 181 -14.19 -11.84 -4.72
N ILE A 182 -13.89 -10.65 -4.18
CA ILE A 182 -12.94 -9.69 -4.77
C ILE A 182 -11.54 -10.28 -4.90
N LEU A 183 -11.02 -10.96 -3.87
CA LEU A 183 -9.69 -11.60 -3.91
C LEU A 183 -9.64 -12.70 -4.99
N LEU A 184 -10.73 -13.48 -5.12
CA LEU A 184 -10.87 -14.48 -6.19
C LEU A 184 -10.84 -13.85 -7.57
N VAL A 185 -11.67 -12.83 -7.81
CA VAL A 185 -11.74 -12.13 -9.10
C VAL A 185 -10.41 -11.44 -9.43
N SER A 186 -9.81 -10.73 -8.48
CA SER A 186 -8.51 -10.05 -8.65
C SER A 186 -7.39 -11.04 -8.98
N THR A 187 -7.33 -12.17 -8.28
CA THR A 187 -6.31 -13.19 -8.54
C THR A 187 -6.49 -13.82 -9.92
N LEU A 188 -7.73 -14.09 -10.32
CA LEU A 188 -8.05 -14.65 -11.64
C LEU A 188 -7.70 -13.67 -12.77
N LEU A 189 -7.93 -12.37 -12.56
CA LEU A 189 -7.50 -11.30 -13.45
C LEU A 189 -5.98 -11.19 -13.56
N PHE A 190 -5.24 -11.33 -12.45
CA PHE A 190 -3.77 -11.36 -12.48
C PHE A 190 -3.23 -12.59 -13.20
N ILE A 191 -3.81 -13.77 -12.98
CA ILE A 191 -3.45 -15.00 -13.69
C ILE A 191 -3.70 -14.84 -15.19
N LEU A 192 -4.86 -14.30 -15.59
CA LEU A 192 -5.15 -13.97 -16.99
C LEU A 192 -4.14 -12.98 -17.56
N ASN A 193 -3.74 -11.96 -16.80
CA ASN A 193 -2.72 -11.00 -17.21
C ASN A 193 -1.38 -11.70 -17.47
N PHE A 194 -0.92 -12.56 -16.56
CA PHE A 194 0.31 -13.34 -16.72
C PHE A 194 0.27 -14.28 -17.92
N ILE A 195 -0.84 -15.00 -18.12
CA ILE A 195 -1.02 -15.91 -19.27
C ILE A 195 -0.97 -15.13 -20.59
N ILE A 196 -1.62 -13.96 -20.66
CA ILE A 196 -1.63 -13.13 -21.85
C ILE A 196 -0.23 -12.53 -22.10
N GLN A 197 0.46 -12.05 -21.06
CA GLN A 197 1.85 -11.58 -21.17
C GLN A 197 2.77 -12.68 -21.69
N ALA A 198 2.65 -13.91 -21.17
CA ALA A 198 3.44 -15.06 -21.60
C ALA A 198 3.10 -15.56 -23.02
N ARG A 199 1.95 -15.15 -23.58
CA ARG A 199 1.50 -15.51 -24.95
C ARG A 199 1.82 -14.45 -26.00
N ILE A 200 2.07 -13.22 -25.58
CA ILE A 200 2.26 -12.04 -26.44
C ILE A 200 3.71 -11.52 -26.38
N GLY A 201 4.47 -11.84 -25.33
CA GLY A 201 5.93 -11.67 -25.28
C GLY A 201 6.68 -12.84 -25.90
#